data_AF-A0A140K468-F1
#
_entry.id   AF-A0A140K468-F1
#
_cell.length_a   1.000
_cell.length_b   1.000
_cell.length_c   1.000
_cell.angle_alpha   90.00
_cell.angle_beta   90.00
_cell.angle_gamma   90.00
#
_symmetry.space_group_name_H-M   'P 1'
#
loop_
_entity.id
_entity.type
_entity.pdbx_description
1 polymer ?
#
loop_
_entity_poly.entity_id
_entity_poly.type
_entity_poly.pdbx_seq_one_letter_code
_entity_poly.pdbx_strand_id
1 'polypeptide(L)'
;MSLFPGYAIDDVSKSVLWADCMVRSDLAIGLIANENDYTSNLTSTIRRQINSKNRSYLKATSLVLKPRFERKLGCDASIILSNTKEFKVCLFEAKLLRLSQYQDSWDYVQRKTGQSHFSGQVQRQLSVSNIFAVWEMFYCDYPFGKQPNWMNSNTSSCVWHSEAYSKVQGRTNSTRWTDMELEDLLTDAAAKYSTQID
;
A
#
# COMPACT_ATOMS: atom_id res chain seq x y z
N MET A 1 21.62 0.75 -12.63
CA MET A 1 22.03 1.61 -11.48
C MET A 1 20.79 1.89 -10.65
N SER A 2 20.86 1.70 -9.33
CA SER A 2 19.77 2.08 -8.42
C SER A 2 19.67 3.60 -8.35
N LEU A 3 18.45 4.13 -8.39
CA LEU A 3 18.16 5.57 -8.26
C LEU A 3 18.62 6.14 -6.90
N PHE A 4 18.65 5.29 -5.87
CA PHE A 4 19.12 5.66 -4.55
C PHE A 4 20.26 4.75 -4.12
N PRO A 5 21.31 5.28 -3.47
CA PRO A 5 22.34 4.44 -2.86
C PRO A 5 21.74 3.60 -1.72
N GLY A 6 22.39 2.48 -1.38
CA GLY A 6 21.87 1.52 -0.39
C GLY A 6 21.50 2.16 0.96
N TYR A 7 22.32 3.07 1.47
CA TYR A 7 22.02 3.78 2.73
C TYR A 7 20.77 4.65 2.66
N ALA A 8 20.45 5.21 1.48
CA ALA A 8 19.24 6.00 1.29
C ALA A 8 18.00 5.10 1.20
N ILE A 9 18.14 3.93 0.57
CA ILE A 9 17.11 2.89 0.57
C ILE A 9 16.82 2.44 2.01
N ASP A 10 17.86 2.14 2.79
CA ASP A 10 17.70 1.77 4.21
C ASP A 10 16.98 2.86 5.02
N ASP A 11 17.33 4.12 4.78
CA ASP A 11 16.68 5.25 5.43
C ASP A 11 15.20 5.36 5.05
N VAL A 12 14.86 5.17 3.78
CA VAL A 12 13.46 5.11 3.32
C VAL A 12 12.75 3.95 3.99
N SER A 13 13.28 2.72 3.89
CA SER A 13 12.67 1.51 4.42
C SER A 13 12.39 1.62 5.92
N LYS A 14 13.37 2.09 6.71
CA LYS A 14 13.18 2.31 8.15
C LYS A 14 12.14 3.39 8.43
N SER A 15 12.13 4.47 7.65
CA SER A 15 11.17 5.57 7.84
C SER A 15 9.74 5.14 7.53
N VAL A 16 9.54 4.36 6.45
CA VAL A 16 8.24 3.84 6.05
C VAL A 16 7.75 2.80 7.05
N LEU A 17 8.63 1.89 7.50
CA LEU A 17 8.31 0.91 8.55
C LEU A 17 7.80 1.62 9.81
N TRP A 18 8.56 2.57 10.36
CA TRP A 18 8.12 3.29 11.56
C TRP A 18 6.85 4.11 11.34
N ALA A 19 6.71 4.75 10.18
CA ALA A 19 5.49 5.50 9.86
C ALA A 19 4.26 4.59 9.85
N ASP A 20 4.35 3.44 9.21
CA ASP A 20 3.25 2.48 9.16
C ASP A 20 2.95 1.89 10.54
N CYS A 21 3.97 1.53 11.33
CA CYS A 21 3.77 1.07 12.70
C CYS A 21 3.02 2.12 13.56
N MET A 22 3.39 3.40 13.44
CA MET A 22 2.74 4.49 14.18
C MET A 22 1.26 4.62 13.78
N VAL A 23 0.96 4.72 12.48
CA VAL A 23 -0.44 4.92 12.03
C VAL A 23 -1.30 3.69 12.25
N ARG A 24 -0.75 2.47 12.13
CA ARG A 24 -1.45 1.24 12.55
C ARG A 24 -1.73 1.20 14.04
N SER A 25 -0.83 1.72 14.87
CA SER A 25 -1.08 1.83 16.32
C SER A 25 -2.29 2.73 16.58
N ASP A 26 -2.33 3.90 15.94
CA ASP A 26 -3.42 4.86 16.05
C ASP A 26 -4.75 4.26 15.58
N LEU A 27 -4.73 3.48 14.49
CA LEU A 27 -5.91 2.73 14.03
C LEU A 27 -6.40 1.71 15.06
N ALA A 28 -5.49 0.89 15.60
CA ALA A 28 -5.84 -0.17 16.55
C ALA A 28 -6.45 0.36 17.86
N ILE A 29 -6.12 1.60 18.25
CA ILE A 29 -6.69 2.26 19.44
C ILE A 29 -7.85 3.21 19.11
N GLY A 30 -8.33 3.22 17.87
CA GLY A 30 -9.52 3.97 17.46
C GLY A 30 -9.31 5.48 17.23
N LEU A 31 -8.07 5.93 17.01
CA LEU A 31 -7.76 7.33 16.68
C LEU A 31 -7.86 7.63 15.18
N ILE A 32 -7.89 6.61 14.32
CA ILE A 32 -8.11 6.75 12.88
C ILE A 32 -9.56 6.44 12.55
N ALA A 33 -10.26 7.39 11.94
CA ALA A 33 -11.70 7.29 11.72
C ALA A 33 -12.10 6.43 10.51
N ASN A 34 -11.30 6.44 9.44
CA ASN A 34 -11.58 5.74 8.19
C ASN A 34 -10.33 5.63 7.30
N GLU A 35 -10.50 5.03 6.11
CA GLU A 35 -9.40 4.81 5.16
C GLU A 35 -8.73 6.10 4.66
N ASN A 36 -9.51 7.16 4.39
CA ASN A 36 -8.94 8.44 3.96
C ASN A 36 -8.11 9.10 5.07
N ASP A 37 -8.57 8.99 6.31
CA ASP A 37 -7.85 9.46 7.50
C ASP A 37 -6.55 8.67 7.70
N TYR A 38 -6.60 7.34 7.53
CA TYR A 38 -5.42 6.47 7.56
C TYR A 38 -4.38 6.90 6.51
N THR A 39 -4.79 7.03 5.25
CA THR A 39 -3.90 7.41 4.13
C THR A 39 -3.29 8.80 4.33
N SER A 40 -4.08 9.75 4.85
CA SER A 40 -3.61 11.10 5.17
C SER A 40 -2.55 11.11 6.27
N ASN A 41 -2.78 10.33 7.34
CA ASN A 41 -1.84 10.20 8.44
C ASN A 41 -0.57 9.47 8.01
N LEU A 42 -0.70 8.36 7.26
CA LEU A 42 0.43 7.58 6.77
C LEU A 42 1.35 8.43 5.89
N THR A 43 0.80 9.07 4.86
CA THR A 43 1.59 9.92 3.96
C THR A 43 2.30 11.03 4.73
N SER A 44 1.58 11.73 5.61
CA SER A 44 2.13 12.79 6.44
C SER A 44 3.25 12.29 7.37
N THR A 45 3.10 11.10 7.96
CA THR A 45 4.10 10.49 8.83
C THR A 45 5.33 10.03 8.05
N ILE A 46 5.17 9.41 6.88
CA ILE A 46 6.30 9.05 6.01
C ILE A 46 7.13 10.29 5.65
N ARG A 47 6.48 11.36 5.20
CA ARG A 47 7.16 12.62 4.87
C ARG A 47 7.91 13.20 6.07
N ARG A 48 7.29 13.18 7.26
CA ARG A 48 7.91 13.66 8.49
C ARG A 48 9.12 12.82 8.87
N GLN A 49 9.00 11.49 8.88
CA GLN A 49 10.08 10.55 9.23
C GLN A 49 11.29 10.69 8.31
N ILE A 50 11.07 10.91 7.01
CA ILE A 50 12.15 11.09 6.04
C ILE A 50 12.78 12.48 6.19
N ASN A 51 11.98 13.55 6.18
CA ASN A 51 12.50 14.91 6.14
C ASN A 51 13.09 15.37 7.48
N SER A 52 12.62 14.85 8.61
CA SER A 52 13.14 15.23 9.95
C SER A 52 14.59 14.80 10.15
N LYS A 53 15.04 13.75 9.45
CA LYS A 53 16.45 13.31 9.46
C LYS A 53 17.39 14.28 8.75
N ASN A 54 16.85 15.27 8.03
CA ASN A 54 17.59 16.34 7.34
C ASN A 54 18.77 15.82 6.48
N ARG A 55 18.52 14.76 5.71
CA ARG A 55 19.54 14.15 4.84
C ARG A 55 19.56 14.87 3.50
N SER A 56 20.72 15.36 3.06
CA SER A 56 20.86 16.04 1.76
C SER A 56 20.58 15.12 0.56
N TYR A 57 20.76 13.81 0.75
CA TYR A 57 20.58 12.78 -0.28
C TYR A 57 19.15 12.25 -0.40
N LEU A 58 18.22 12.67 0.47
CA LEU A 58 16.86 12.12 0.48
C LEU A 58 15.86 13.16 1.00
N LYS A 59 14.86 13.46 0.17
CA LYS A 59 13.69 14.25 0.52
C LYS A 59 12.43 13.52 0.10
N ALA A 60 11.39 13.62 0.92
CA ALA A 60 10.06 13.11 0.61
C ALA A 60 9.06 14.26 0.46
N THR A 61 8.26 14.18 -0.59
CA THR A 61 6.99 14.90 -0.71
C THR A 61 5.89 13.86 -0.80
N SER A 62 4.86 13.95 0.02
CA SER A 62 3.76 12.99 0.02
C SER A 62 2.44 13.72 -0.09
N LEU A 63 1.50 13.17 -0.83
CA LEU A 63 0.19 13.75 -1.01
C LEU A 63 -0.87 12.67 -1.21
N VAL A 64 -2.03 12.87 -0.58
CA VAL A 64 -3.27 12.18 -0.96
C VAL A 64 -3.63 12.66 -2.37
N LEU A 65 -3.97 11.73 -3.25
CA LEU A 65 -4.30 12.08 -4.62
C LEU A 65 -5.64 12.83 -4.66
N LYS A 66 -5.70 13.88 -5.49
CA LYS A 66 -6.97 14.57 -5.74
C LYS A 66 -7.94 13.57 -6.41
N PRO A 67 -9.26 13.66 -6.18
CA PRO A 67 -10.24 12.68 -6.70
C PRO A 67 -10.20 12.45 -8.22
N ARG A 68 -9.70 13.42 -9.00
CA ARG A 68 -9.48 13.26 -10.44
C ARG A 68 -8.36 12.26 -10.73
N PHE A 69 -7.26 12.33 -10.00
CA PHE A 69 -6.10 11.45 -10.19
C PHE A 69 -6.35 10.07 -9.59
N GLU A 70 -6.97 9.99 -8.41
CA GLU A 70 -7.36 8.73 -7.77
C GLU A 70 -8.23 7.88 -8.71
N ARG A 71 -9.30 8.46 -9.28
CA ARG A 71 -10.14 7.76 -10.26
C ARG A 71 -9.41 7.39 -11.54
N LYS A 72 -8.44 8.18 -11.97
CA LYS A 72 -7.67 7.93 -13.19
C LYS A 72 -6.66 6.81 -12.99
N LEU A 73 -5.96 6.81 -11.86
CA LEU A 73 -4.80 5.95 -11.61
C LEU A 73 -5.18 4.69 -10.83
N GLY A 74 -6.25 4.72 -10.04
CA GLY A 74 -6.61 3.62 -9.14
C GLY A 74 -5.70 3.54 -7.92
N CYS A 75 -5.27 4.67 -7.37
CA CYS A 75 -4.45 4.75 -6.17
C CYS A 75 -4.97 5.87 -5.27
N ASP A 76 -4.81 5.73 -3.96
CA ASP A 76 -5.22 6.73 -2.97
C ASP A 76 -4.19 7.85 -2.78
N ALA A 77 -2.90 7.51 -2.88
CA ALA A 77 -1.84 8.43 -2.51
C ALA A 77 -0.58 8.28 -3.35
N SER A 78 0.26 9.32 -3.28
CA SER A 78 1.60 9.31 -3.84
C SER A 78 2.65 9.80 -2.86
N ILE A 79 3.84 9.23 -3.00
CA ILE A 79 5.06 9.63 -2.32
C ILE A 79 6.10 9.88 -3.41
N ILE A 80 6.69 11.06 -3.41
CA ILE A 80 7.78 11.44 -4.29
C ILE A 80 9.05 11.45 -3.44
N LEU A 81 9.93 10.50 -3.73
CA LEU A 81 11.27 10.43 -3.14
C LEU A 81 12.23 11.13 -4.10
N SER A 82 13.07 12.02 -3.61
CA SER A 82 13.99 12.79 -4.45
C SER A 82 15.36 12.95 -3.79
N ASN A 83 16.39 13.03 -4.62
CA ASN A 83 17.72 13.51 -4.25
C ASN A 83 18.01 14.83 -5.00
N THR A 84 19.28 15.25 -5.09
CA THR A 84 19.65 16.50 -5.78
C THR A 84 19.57 16.44 -7.30
N LYS A 85 19.44 15.25 -7.90
CA LYS A 85 19.51 15.02 -9.36
C LYS A 85 18.23 14.40 -9.93
N GLU A 86 17.56 13.56 -9.15
CA GLU A 86 16.50 12.70 -9.66
C GLU A 86 15.43 12.41 -8.60
N PHE A 87 14.31 11.83 -9.05
CA PHE A 87 13.18 11.48 -8.20
C PHE A 87 12.52 10.18 -8.65
N LYS A 88 11.86 9.50 -7.71
CA LYS A 88 10.93 8.41 -7.96
C LYS A 88 9.56 8.78 -7.45
N VAL A 89 8.54 8.56 -8.28
CA VAL A 89 7.15 8.61 -7.85
C VAL A 89 6.72 7.21 -7.45
N CYS A 90 6.17 7.13 -6.26
CA CYS A 90 5.62 5.96 -5.61
C CYS A 90 4.11 6.19 -5.48
N LEU A 91 3.29 5.27 -5.95
CA LEU A 91 1.84 5.29 -5.84
C LEU A 91 1.38 4.07 -5.05
N PHE A 92 0.34 4.24 -4.24
CA PHE A 92 -0.27 3.09 -3.57
C PHE A 92 -1.76 3.25 -3.37
N GLU A 93 -2.42 2.11 -3.33
CA GLU A 93 -3.82 1.93 -2.93
C GLU A 93 -3.84 1.28 -1.55
N ALA A 94 -4.66 1.79 -0.64
CA ALA A 94 -4.71 1.37 0.74
C ALA A 94 -6.09 0.81 1.09
N LYS A 95 -6.13 -0.42 1.60
CA LYS A 95 -7.37 -1.13 1.95
C LYS A 95 -7.42 -1.49 3.44
N LEU A 96 -8.46 -0.99 4.11
CA LEU A 96 -8.79 -1.41 5.47
C LEU A 96 -9.64 -2.68 5.43
N LEU A 97 -9.15 -3.75 6.04
CA LEU A 97 -9.80 -5.05 5.96
C LEU A 97 -11.01 -5.23 6.90
N ARG A 98 -11.03 -4.51 8.03
CA ARG A 98 -12.06 -4.61 9.10
C ARG A 98 -12.34 -6.03 9.58
N LEU A 99 -11.32 -6.88 9.59
CA LEU A 99 -11.41 -8.32 9.91
C LEU A 99 -11.93 -8.58 11.33
N SER A 100 -11.83 -7.61 12.25
CA SER A 100 -12.37 -7.75 13.59
C SER A 100 -13.91 -7.73 13.64
N GLN A 101 -14.58 -7.24 12.60
CA GLN A 101 -16.02 -6.97 12.58
C GLN A 101 -16.75 -7.63 11.41
N TYR A 102 -16.10 -7.77 10.26
CA TYR A 102 -16.76 -8.19 9.03
C TYR A 102 -15.91 -9.16 8.23
N GLN A 103 -16.59 -10.02 7.46
CA GLN A 103 -15.99 -10.94 6.49
C GLN A 103 -16.21 -10.40 5.07
N ASP A 104 -15.21 -10.54 4.20
CA ASP A 104 -15.23 -10.18 2.77
C ASP A 104 -15.69 -8.73 2.54
N SER A 105 -15.28 -7.81 3.41
CA SER A 105 -15.81 -6.43 3.47
C SER A 105 -14.90 -5.38 2.83
N TRP A 106 -13.67 -5.75 2.53
CA TRP A 106 -12.61 -4.86 2.05
C TRP A 106 -12.73 -4.50 0.56
N ASP A 107 -13.48 -5.30 -0.20
CA ASP A 107 -13.80 -5.05 -1.60
C ASP A 107 -15.31 -5.06 -1.84
N TYR A 108 -15.73 -4.43 -2.93
CA TYR A 108 -17.13 -4.35 -3.31
C TYR A 108 -17.30 -4.32 -4.83
N VAL A 109 -18.49 -4.68 -5.31
CA VAL A 109 -18.82 -4.58 -6.73
C VAL A 109 -19.28 -3.17 -7.06
N GLN A 110 -18.59 -2.51 -7.99
CA GLN A 110 -18.96 -1.19 -8.48
C GLN A 110 -20.29 -1.25 -9.24
N ARG A 111 -21.28 -0.48 -8.80
CA ARG A 111 -22.64 -0.46 -9.38
C ARG A 111 -22.66 -0.19 -10.89
N LYS A 112 -21.75 0.64 -11.40
CA LYS A 112 -21.74 1.06 -12.81
C LYS A 112 -21.15 0.02 -13.76
N THR A 113 -20.16 -0.74 -13.30
CA THR A 113 -19.39 -1.67 -14.14
C THR A 113 -19.74 -3.12 -13.86
N GLY A 114 -20.33 -3.43 -12.69
CA GLY A 114 -20.54 -4.81 -12.25
C GLY A 114 -19.23 -5.55 -11.92
N GLN A 115 -18.15 -4.80 -11.71
CA GLN A 115 -16.81 -5.35 -11.45
C GLN A 115 -16.37 -5.04 -10.02
N SER A 116 -15.54 -5.92 -9.46
CA SER A 116 -14.76 -5.63 -8.24
C SER A 116 -14.08 -4.26 -8.34
N HIS A 117 -14.23 -3.49 -7.26
CA HIS A 117 -13.60 -2.19 -7.12
C HIS A 117 -12.08 -2.32 -7.15
N PHE A 118 -11.53 -3.25 -6.38
CA PHE A 118 -10.11 -3.56 -6.34
C PHE A 118 -9.57 -3.98 -7.71
N SER A 119 -10.21 -4.95 -8.39
CA SER A 119 -9.78 -5.36 -9.74
C SER A 119 -9.77 -4.18 -10.72
N GLY A 120 -10.78 -3.31 -10.64
CA GLY A 120 -10.84 -2.10 -11.45
C GLY A 120 -9.73 -1.10 -11.13
N GLN A 121 -9.32 -0.96 -9.87
CA GLN A 121 -8.20 -0.12 -9.46
C GLN A 121 -6.88 -0.65 -10.01
N VAL A 122 -6.59 -1.92 -9.76
CA VAL A 122 -5.40 -2.61 -10.27
C VAL A 122 -5.31 -2.48 -11.80
N GLN A 123 -6.41 -2.66 -12.54
CA GLN A 123 -6.38 -2.51 -13.99
C GLN A 123 -5.99 -1.09 -14.46
N ARG A 124 -6.41 -0.03 -13.76
CA ARG A 124 -6.08 1.37 -14.14
C ARG A 124 -4.61 1.70 -13.89
N GLN A 125 -4.03 1.12 -12.86
CA GLN A 125 -2.62 1.32 -12.49
C GLN A 125 -1.65 0.81 -13.55
N LEU A 126 -2.05 -0.14 -14.41
CA LEU A 126 -1.22 -0.67 -15.49
C LEU A 126 -0.65 0.43 -16.40
N SER A 127 -1.39 1.52 -16.60
CA SER A 127 -0.97 2.66 -17.42
C SER A 127 0.25 3.41 -16.88
N VAL A 128 0.63 3.19 -15.61
CA VAL A 128 1.72 3.87 -14.94
C VAL A 128 2.71 2.94 -14.24
N SER A 129 2.45 1.64 -14.20
CA SER A 129 3.24 0.67 -13.42
C SER A 129 4.65 0.43 -13.95
N ASN A 130 4.90 0.74 -15.23
CA ASN A 130 6.25 0.72 -15.82
C ASN A 130 7.06 2.01 -15.56
N ILE A 131 6.43 3.07 -15.07
CA ILE A 131 7.05 4.39 -14.83
C ILE A 131 7.23 4.61 -13.33
N PHE A 132 6.18 4.34 -12.55
CA PHE A 132 6.11 4.56 -11.11
C PHE A 132 6.29 3.26 -10.33
N ALA A 133 6.72 3.38 -9.08
CA ALA A 133 6.65 2.28 -8.14
C ALA A 133 5.20 2.20 -7.65
N VAL A 134 4.50 1.09 -7.90
CA VAL A 134 3.07 0.94 -7.56
C VAL A 134 2.88 -0.33 -6.72
N TRP A 135 2.20 -0.21 -5.59
CA TRP A 135 1.86 -1.34 -4.73
C TRP A 135 0.47 -1.18 -4.10
N GLU A 136 -0.09 -2.30 -3.69
CA GLU A 136 -1.30 -2.41 -2.91
C GLU A 136 -0.91 -2.59 -1.44
N MET A 137 -1.60 -1.91 -0.53
CA MET A 137 -1.35 -1.93 0.90
C MET A 137 -2.61 -2.38 1.65
N PHE A 138 -2.49 -3.45 2.42
CA PHE A 138 -3.59 -4.04 3.19
C PHE A 138 -3.29 -3.96 4.68
N TYR A 139 -4.20 -3.35 5.43
CA TYR A 139 -4.04 -3.12 6.86
C TYR A 139 -5.31 -3.47 7.62
N CYS A 140 -5.14 -3.87 8.88
CA CYS A 140 -6.22 -4.27 9.75
C CYS A 140 -6.15 -3.54 11.10
N ASP A 141 -7.30 -3.56 11.75
CA ASP A 141 -7.61 -2.94 13.04
C ASP A 141 -7.19 -3.79 14.25
N TYR A 142 -6.55 -4.95 14.02
CA TYR A 142 -5.97 -5.75 15.09
C TYR A 142 -4.74 -5.06 15.71
N PRO A 143 -4.55 -5.18 17.04
CA PRO A 143 -3.28 -4.89 17.68
C PRO A 143 -2.14 -5.74 17.10
N PHE A 144 -0.90 -5.23 17.15
CA PHE A 144 0.26 -5.97 16.68
C PHE A 144 0.39 -7.34 17.34
N GLY A 145 0.74 -8.34 16.53
CA GLY A 145 0.80 -9.74 16.94
C GLY A 145 -0.55 -10.42 17.16
N LYS A 146 -1.68 -9.76 16.86
CA LYS A 146 -3.04 -10.34 16.95
C LYS A 146 -3.77 -10.46 15.62
N GLN A 147 -3.22 -9.92 14.54
CA GLN A 147 -3.74 -10.16 13.19
C GLN A 147 -3.61 -11.63 12.74
N PRO A 148 -4.35 -12.05 11.70
CA PRO A 148 -4.16 -13.34 11.07
C PRO A 148 -2.70 -13.60 10.65
N ASN A 149 -2.29 -14.86 10.69
CA ASN A 149 -0.91 -15.29 10.42
C ASN A 149 -0.45 -15.07 8.97
N TRP A 150 -1.38 -14.92 8.03
CA TRP A 150 -1.11 -14.57 6.63
C TRP A 150 -0.87 -13.07 6.40
N MET A 151 -1.04 -12.23 7.43
CA MET A 151 -0.65 -10.82 7.41
C MET A 151 0.70 -10.59 8.08
N ASN A 152 1.40 -9.52 7.68
CA ASN A 152 2.58 -9.06 8.40
C ASN A 152 2.21 -8.71 9.85
N SER A 153 2.99 -9.19 10.84
CA SER A 153 2.71 -9.06 12.27
C SER A 153 3.01 -7.66 12.86
N ASN A 154 3.81 -6.85 12.19
CA ASN A 154 4.34 -5.57 12.69
C ASN A 154 4.02 -4.37 11.79
N THR A 155 3.58 -4.60 10.56
CA THR A 155 3.25 -3.57 9.58
C THR A 155 1.98 -3.96 8.82
N SER A 156 1.58 -3.12 7.88
CA SER A 156 0.65 -3.49 6.82
C SER A 156 1.28 -4.50 5.88
N SER A 157 0.45 -5.28 5.20
CA SER A 157 0.88 -6.25 4.19
C SER A 157 0.85 -5.57 2.83
N CYS A 158 1.97 -5.60 2.10
CA CYS A 158 2.09 -4.90 0.82
C CYS A 158 2.34 -5.88 -0.32
N VAL A 159 1.75 -5.60 -1.47
CA VAL A 159 1.90 -6.41 -2.69
C VAL A 159 2.24 -5.48 -3.85
N TRP A 160 3.33 -5.77 -4.56
CA TRP A 160 3.68 -5.01 -5.75
C TRP A 160 2.59 -5.17 -6.83
N HIS A 161 2.39 -4.12 -7.61
CA HIS A 161 1.33 -4.09 -8.62
C HIS A 161 1.39 -5.27 -9.60
N SER A 162 2.59 -5.73 -10.00
CA SER A 162 2.73 -6.86 -10.93
C SER A 162 2.08 -8.15 -10.43
N GLU A 163 2.17 -8.40 -9.13
CA GLU A 163 1.67 -9.58 -8.45
C GLU A 163 0.15 -9.48 -8.29
N ALA A 164 -0.34 -8.33 -7.83
CA ALA A 164 -1.77 -8.04 -7.76
C ALA A 164 -2.43 -8.13 -9.15
N TYR A 165 -1.80 -7.56 -10.18
CA TYR A 165 -2.27 -7.60 -11.56
C TYR A 165 -2.33 -9.03 -12.09
N SER A 166 -1.27 -9.83 -11.87
CA SER A 166 -1.26 -11.24 -12.27
C SER A 166 -2.43 -12.02 -11.65
N LYS A 167 -2.70 -11.82 -10.36
CA LYS A 167 -3.83 -12.45 -9.68
C LYS A 167 -5.17 -11.96 -10.23
N VAL A 168 -5.33 -10.65 -10.49
CA VAL A 168 -6.53 -10.10 -11.13
C VAL A 168 -6.78 -10.73 -12.51
N GLN A 169 -5.75 -10.89 -13.34
CA GLN A 169 -5.88 -11.50 -14.67
C GLN A 169 -6.24 -12.99 -14.61
N GLY A 170 -5.85 -13.68 -13.54
CA GLY A 170 -6.22 -15.08 -13.31
C GLY A 170 -7.67 -15.29 -12.88
N ARG A 171 -8.41 -14.23 -12.51
CA ARG A 171 -9.80 -14.34 -12.06
C ARG A 171 -10.75 -14.53 -13.23
N THR A 172 -11.68 -15.46 -13.08
CA THR A 172 -12.74 -15.75 -14.05
C THR A 172 -14.04 -15.01 -13.76
N ASN A 173 -14.21 -14.46 -12.56
CA ASN A 173 -15.40 -13.73 -12.14
C ASN A 173 -15.09 -12.25 -11.85
N SER A 174 -16.13 -11.41 -11.94
CA SER A 174 -16.08 -9.98 -11.63
C SER A 174 -16.63 -9.65 -10.25
N THR A 175 -16.88 -10.66 -9.40
CA THR A 175 -17.42 -10.46 -8.06
C THR A 175 -16.40 -9.78 -7.15
N ARG A 176 -16.86 -9.30 -5.99
CA ARG A 176 -15.94 -8.80 -4.96
C ARG A 176 -14.94 -9.89 -4.56
N TRP A 177 -13.77 -9.45 -4.13
CA TRP A 177 -12.78 -10.33 -3.53
C TRP A 177 -13.20 -10.80 -2.15
N THR A 178 -12.84 -12.04 -1.81
CA THR A 178 -13.01 -12.61 -0.46
C THR A 178 -11.74 -12.48 0.37
N ASP A 179 -11.87 -12.70 1.68
CA ASP A 179 -10.73 -12.75 2.61
C ASP A 179 -9.82 -13.94 2.28
N MET A 180 -10.37 -15.05 1.78
CA MET A 180 -9.60 -16.21 1.32
C MET A 180 -8.78 -15.88 0.07
N GLU A 181 -9.34 -15.14 -0.89
CA GLU A 181 -8.61 -14.69 -2.08
C GLU A 181 -7.53 -13.65 -1.72
N LEU A 182 -7.77 -12.84 -0.68
CA LEU A 182 -6.76 -11.94 -0.14
C LEU A 182 -5.61 -12.71 0.55
N GLU A 183 -5.93 -13.70 1.36
CA GLU A 183 -4.93 -14.56 2.01
C GLU A 183 -4.02 -15.24 0.97
N ASP A 184 -4.60 -15.78 -0.11
CA ASP A 184 -3.87 -16.34 -1.24
C ASP A 184 -2.95 -15.32 -1.91
N LEU A 185 -3.47 -14.11 -2.20
CA LEU A 185 -2.68 -13.00 -2.77
C LEU A 185 -1.49 -12.62 -1.88
N LEU A 186 -1.70 -12.48 -0.56
CA LEU A 186 -0.66 -12.06 0.38
C LEU A 186 0.38 -13.15 0.63
N THR A 187 -0.05 -14.41 0.71
CA THR A 187 0.84 -15.55 0.92
C THR A 187 1.76 -15.76 -0.29
N ASP A 188 1.19 -15.69 -1.50
CA ASP A 188 1.98 -15.79 -2.75
C ASP A 188 2.98 -14.64 -2.88
N ALA A 189 2.56 -13.41 -2.56
CA ALA A 189 3.44 -12.26 -2.56
C ALA A 189 4.58 -12.44 -1.54
N ALA A 190 4.27 -12.86 -0.31
CA ALA A 190 5.28 -13.09 0.73
C ALA A 190 6.31 -14.16 0.33
N ALA A 191 5.85 -15.28 -0.24
CA ALA A 191 6.72 -16.36 -0.71
C ALA A 191 7.73 -15.92 -1.79
N LYS A 192 7.34 -14.94 -2.61
CA LYS A 192 8.20 -14.40 -3.67
C LYS A 192 9.35 -13.54 -3.14
N TYR A 193 9.18 -12.91 -1.98
CA TYR A 193 10.18 -12.01 -1.40
C TYR A 193 10.95 -12.61 -0.22
N SER A 194 10.45 -13.70 0.38
CA SER A 194 11.19 -14.47 1.39
C SER A 194 12.41 -15.20 0.82
N THR A 195 12.45 -15.42 -0.50
CA THR A 195 13.56 -16.06 -1.23
C THR A 195 14.63 -15.09 -1.73
N GLN A 196 14.52 -13.79 -1.42
CA GLN A 196 15.47 -12.74 -1.86
C GLN A 196 16.33 -12.17 -0.72
N ILE A 197 16.34 -12.82 0.44
CA ILE A 197 17.23 -12.51 1.57
C ILE A 197 18.16 -13.71 1.78
N ASP A 198 19.05 -13.94 0.82
CA ASP A 198 20.30 -14.69 0.96
C ASP A 198 21.38 -13.98 0.13
#